data_AF-A0A3E1HSS6-F1
#
_entry.id   AF-A0A3E1HSS6-F1
#
_cell.length_a   1.000
_cell.length_b   1.000
_cell.length_c   1.000
_cell.angle_alpha   90.00
_cell.angle_beta   90.00
_cell.angle_gamma   90.00
#
_symmetry.space_group_name_H-M   'P 1'
#
loop_
_entity.id
_entity.type
_entity.pdbx_description
1 polymer ?
#
loop_
_entity_poly.entity_id
_entity_poly.type
_entity_poly.pdbx_seq_one_letter_code
_entity_poly.pdbx_strand_id
1 'polypeptide(L)'
;MAKISKKAIKLKREKEKFKREREQQLRSFYAGISDMHKDPVVISIKSAVGYFKSFMSEEVWGRRKSKVERYFLGVTRSIVESNTKDSMEYNNRMAFFDKWIDWYIYLAEVCSESGFGYDEAQWARIKPFFMKIGASLELVKNIAGVEVRVKNMLYSKDNNADSVLFELIVAIAYAEQGWQVEFIPEIKGGKKTPDLKVVRGGEILFVECKRFQKVTDYSEAERSAWLVQWNTLLPEMIKCGVPVLVDVNFKSEVHLQEPGLVAKLFRSTLENKVRYINTPECDIFLRPINYPKMWEHFSKHAVKFPSAQINALIDPRWQAHASYTLAMDAKFRAMPKGDSALNRFVEIIRAVFCARWECTAEISIDKKARDVRTLLDKAVEQAPADGRTVIHIAYETLHGPNIEFVRDRKIFELVESYEFGEKDVACIFCHAIQPSSHPDGVIELAETTRFFNRSLNADYVLPGNQLLFTCHGAEISFNDTHWMQDAKKMVEWS
;
A
#
# COMPACT_ATOMS: atom_id res chain seq x y z
N MET A 1 -45.45 -38.36 26.93
CA MET A 1 -44.60 -38.04 25.76
C MET A 1 -44.96 -36.65 25.25
N ALA A 2 -44.09 -35.65 25.44
CA ALA A 2 -44.36 -34.27 25.07
C ALA A 2 -44.31 -34.08 23.54
N LYS A 3 -45.40 -33.59 22.93
CA LYS A 3 -45.47 -33.24 21.51
C LYS A 3 -44.51 -32.08 21.23
N ILE A 4 -43.34 -32.38 20.68
CA ILE A 4 -42.42 -31.36 20.16
C ILE A 4 -43.15 -30.61 19.05
N SER A 5 -43.38 -29.31 19.25
CA SER A 5 -44.05 -28.43 18.29
C SER A 5 -43.37 -28.48 16.93
N LYS A 6 -44.15 -28.52 15.83
CA LYS A 6 -43.64 -28.43 14.44
C LYS A 6 -42.65 -27.26 14.25
N LYS A 7 -42.83 -26.16 15.01
CA LYS A 7 -41.94 -24.99 15.04
C LYS A 7 -40.55 -25.32 15.60
N ALA A 8 -40.46 -26.15 16.64
CA ALA A 8 -39.19 -26.58 17.23
C ALA A 8 -38.42 -27.55 16.31
N ILE A 9 -39.14 -28.42 15.58
CA ILE A 9 -38.53 -29.31 14.58
C ILE A 9 -37.98 -28.51 13.40
N LYS A 10 -38.72 -27.50 12.91
CA LYS A 10 -38.26 -26.60 11.83
C LYS A 10 -37.00 -25.83 12.26
N LEU A 11 -37.00 -25.24 13.45
CA LEU A 11 -35.84 -24.52 14.00
C LEU A 11 -34.60 -25.43 14.17
N LYS A 12 -34.80 -26.68 14.59
CA LYS A 12 -33.70 -27.66 14.70
C LYS A 12 -33.12 -28.00 13.33
N ARG A 13 -33.96 -28.22 12.32
CA ARG A 13 -33.53 -28.47 10.93
C ARG A 13 -32.78 -27.28 10.34
N GLU A 14 -33.24 -26.05 10.59
CA GLU A 14 -32.55 -24.83 10.17
C GLU A 14 -31.17 -24.68 10.83
N LYS A 15 -31.07 -24.95 12.13
CA LYS A 15 -29.78 -24.97 12.85
C LYS A 15 -28.82 -26.03 12.32
N GLU A 16 -29.31 -27.24 12.05
CA GLU A 16 -28.49 -28.31 11.48
C GLU A 16 -28.04 -27.99 10.05
N LYS A 17 -28.91 -27.40 9.23
CA LYS A 17 -28.57 -26.92 7.87
C LYS A 17 -27.49 -25.84 7.93
N PHE A 18 -27.68 -24.81 8.76
CA PHE A 18 -26.70 -23.74 8.95
C PHE A 18 -25.34 -24.26 9.44
N LYS A 19 -25.35 -25.23 10.38
CA LYS A 19 -24.12 -25.88 10.85
C LYS A 19 -23.40 -26.61 9.73
N ARG A 20 -24.12 -27.38 8.89
CA ARG A 20 -23.55 -28.09 7.75
C ARG A 20 -22.99 -27.15 6.69
N GLU A 21 -23.72 -26.08 6.35
CA GLU A 21 -23.26 -25.05 5.40
C GLU A 21 -21.98 -24.38 5.90
N ARG A 22 -21.92 -24.03 7.20
CA ARG A 22 -20.73 -23.47 7.83
C ARG A 22 -19.55 -24.44 7.82
N GLU A 23 -19.77 -25.72 8.13
CA GLU A 23 -18.73 -26.74 8.07
C GLU A 23 -18.21 -26.95 6.64
N GLN A 24 -19.10 -26.93 5.64
CA GLN A 24 -18.73 -27.02 4.23
C GLN A 24 -17.90 -25.80 3.79
N GLN A 25 -18.33 -24.59 4.13
CA GLN A 25 -17.58 -23.36 3.85
C GLN A 25 -16.18 -23.40 4.48
N LEU A 26 -16.09 -23.84 5.74
CA LEU A 26 -14.82 -23.96 6.44
C LEU A 26 -13.90 -25.00 5.78
N ARG A 27 -14.45 -26.14 5.36
CA ARG A 27 -13.70 -27.16 4.60
C ARG A 27 -13.21 -26.63 3.26
N SER A 28 -14.06 -25.96 2.49
CA SER A 28 -13.67 -25.33 1.22
C SER A 28 -12.60 -24.25 1.42
N PHE A 29 -12.72 -23.45 2.47
CA PHE A 29 -11.73 -22.44 2.83
C PHE A 29 -10.36 -23.06 3.17
N TYR A 30 -10.33 -24.09 4.04
CA TYR A 30 -9.06 -24.78 4.36
C TYR A 30 -8.51 -25.60 3.21
N ALA A 31 -9.37 -26.15 2.34
CA ALA A 31 -8.93 -26.76 1.08
C ALA A 31 -8.25 -25.72 0.18
N GLY A 32 -8.81 -24.51 0.07
CA GLY A 32 -8.19 -23.39 -0.62
C GLY A 32 -6.82 -22.99 -0.04
N ILE A 33 -6.68 -22.93 1.29
CA ILE A 33 -5.38 -22.71 1.93
C ILE A 33 -4.39 -23.84 1.61
N SER A 34 -4.86 -25.10 1.65
CA SER A 34 -4.01 -26.24 1.33
C SER A 34 -3.55 -26.25 -0.13
N ASP A 35 -4.42 -25.79 -1.04
CA ASP A 35 -4.13 -25.70 -2.47
C ASP A 35 -3.40 -24.41 -2.85
N MET A 36 -3.34 -23.40 -1.97
CA MET A 36 -2.62 -22.14 -2.18
C MET A 36 -1.16 -22.35 -2.59
N HIS A 37 -0.52 -23.41 -2.11
CA HIS A 37 0.86 -23.73 -2.49
C HIS A 37 1.04 -24.15 -3.95
N LYS A 38 -0.05 -24.46 -4.66
CA LYS A 38 -0.07 -24.77 -6.10
C LYS A 38 -0.29 -23.52 -6.96
N ASP A 39 -0.70 -22.40 -6.35
CA ASP A 39 -0.87 -21.14 -7.06
C ASP A 39 0.49 -20.66 -7.61
N PRO A 40 0.63 -20.44 -8.93
CA PRO A 40 1.87 -19.94 -9.54
C PRO A 40 2.40 -18.67 -8.87
N VAL A 41 1.51 -17.78 -8.43
CA VAL A 41 1.85 -16.54 -7.71
C VAL A 41 2.56 -16.86 -6.40
N VAL A 42 2.03 -17.82 -5.65
CA VAL A 42 2.59 -18.25 -4.36
C VAL A 42 3.91 -18.97 -4.57
N ILE A 43 4.02 -19.79 -5.61
CA ILE A 43 5.28 -20.45 -6.00
C ILE A 43 6.35 -19.40 -6.29
N SER A 44 6.05 -18.38 -7.10
CA SER A 44 6.98 -17.28 -7.37
C SER A 44 7.40 -16.56 -6.09
N ILE A 45 6.44 -16.19 -5.22
CA ILE A 45 6.76 -15.54 -3.94
C ILE A 45 7.71 -16.40 -3.10
N LYS A 46 7.45 -17.72 -2.98
CA LYS A 46 8.33 -18.64 -2.26
C LYS A 46 9.73 -18.70 -2.86
N SER A 47 9.84 -18.70 -4.19
CA SER A 47 11.12 -18.67 -4.90
C SER A 47 11.93 -17.40 -4.56
N ALA A 48 11.28 -16.23 -4.55
CA ALA A 48 11.92 -14.98 -4.17
C ALA A 48 12.35 -14.96 -2.69
N VAL A 49 11.48 -15.43 -1.77
CA VAL A 49 11.80 -15.58 -0.35
C VAL A 49 12.98 -16.51 -0.14
N GLY A 50 12.98 -17.68 -0.79
CA GLY A 50 14.07 -18.65 -0.74
C GLY A 50 15.38 -18.07 -1.23
N TYR A 51 15.36 -17.31 -2.33
CA TYR A 51 16.53 -16.62 -2.86
C TYR A 51 17.09 -15.57 -1.90
N PHE A 52 16.26 -14.70 -1.31
CA PHE A 52 16.76 -13.74 -0.33
C PHE A 52 17.29 -14.42 0.94
N LYS A 53 16.61 -15.47 1.40
CA LYS A 53 17.05 -16.26 2.55
C LYS A 53 18.36 -17.03 2.28
N SER A 54 18.67 -17.41 1.03
CA SER A 54 19.93 -18.13 0.75
C SER A 54 21.19 -17.30 1.03
N PHE A 55 21.06 -15.99 1.21
CA PHE A 55 22.15 -15.10 1.61
C PHE A 55 22.32 -14.97 3.13
N MET A 56 21.54 -15.70 3.93
CA MET A 56 21.62 -15.72 5.39
C MET A 56 21.49 -17.16 5.92
N SER A 57 22.05 -17.43 7.09
CA SER A 57 21.77 -18.71 7.75
C SER A 57 20.36 -18.73 8.33
N GLU A 58 19.79 -19.92 8.52
CA GLU A 58 18.49 -20.07 9.19
C GLU A 58 18.48 -19.46 10.59
N GLU A 59 19.61 -19.49 11.31
CA GLU A 59 19.75 -18.84 12.62
C GLU A 59 19.66 -17.30 12.50
N VAL A 60 20.29 -16.71 11.48
CA VAL A 60 20.22 -15.26 11.23
C VAL A 60 18.79 -14.86 10.88
N TRP A 61 18.12 -15.59 9.99
CA TRP A 61 16.73 -15.31 9.64
C TRP A 61 15.81 -15.48 10.85
N GLY A 62 15.95 -16.59 11.60
CA GLY A 62 15.16 -16.87 12.79
C GLY A 62 15.22 -15.74 13.83
N ARG A 63 16.40 -15.15 14.04
CA ARG A 63 16.56 -13.96 14.90
C ARG A 63 15.84 -12.72 14.37
N ARG A 64 15.95 -12.44 13.07
CA ARG A 64 15.29 -11.28 12.42
C ARG A 64 13.77 -11.42 12.46
N LYS A 65 13.25 -12.59 12.06
CA LYS A 65 11.83 -12.96 12.16
C LYS A 65 11.30 -12.79 13.58
N SER A 66 12.02 -13.31 14.57
CA SER A 66 11.65 -13.17 15.99
C SER A 66 11.60 -11.71 16.48
N LYS A 67 12.35 -10.78 15.84
CA LYS A 67 12.29 -9.35 16.16
C LYS A 67 10.98 -8.74 15.64
N VAL A 68 10.59 -9.08 14.41
CA VAL A 68 9.30 -8.66 13.82
C VAL A 68 8.12 -9.20 14.64
N GLU A 69 8.15 -10.48 14.99
CA GLU A 69 7.07 -11.11 15.77
C GLU A 69 6.93 -10.48 17.16
N ARG A 70 8.05 -10.26 17.88
CA ARG A 70 8.03 -9.58 19.18
C ARG A 70 7.48 -8.16 19.10
N TYR A 71 7.80 -7.43 18.04
CA TYR A 71 7.26 -6.09 17.80
C TYR A 71 5.72 -6.14 17.73
N PHE A 72 5.14 -7.00 16.89
CA PHE A 72 3.69 -7.08 16.74
C PHE A 72 2.97 -7.76 17.92
N LEU A 73 3.65 -8.58 18.71
CA LEU A 73 3.15 -9.02 20.01
C LEU A 73 3.05 -7.84 20.99
N GLY A 74 4.02 -6.92 20.98
CA GLY A 74 3.94 -5.67 21.72
C GLY A 74 2.76 -4.79 21.30
N VAL A 75 2.55 -4.63 19.98
CA VAL A 75 1.38 -3.94 19.43
C VAL A 75 0.08 -4.60 19.88
N THR A 76 0.04 -5.94 19.92
CA THR A 76 -1.14 -6.68 20.40
C THR A 76 -1.49 -6.34 21.83
N ARG A 77 -0.49 -6.30 22.74
CA ARG A 77 -0.72 -5.93 24.14
C ARG A 77 -1.30 -4.52 24.25
N SER A 78 -0.82 -3.57 23.44
CA SER A 78 -1.41 -2.24 23.39
C SER A 78 -2.89 -2.26 22.98
N ILE A 79 -3.24 -3.04 21.95
CA ILE A 79 -4.62 -3.15 21.45
C ILE A 79 -5.55 -3.88 22.45
N VAL A 80 -5.04 -4.87 23.18
CA VAL A 80 -5.85 -5.79 24.00
C VAL A 80 -5.88 -5.42 25.49
N GLU A 81 -4.77 -4.95 26.07
CA GLU A 81 -4.58 -4.81 27.52
C GLU A 81 -4.72 -3.37 28.03
N SER A 82 -4.77 -2.36 27.15
CA SER A 82 -4.83 -0.99 27.63
C SER A 82 -6.22 -0.67 28.23
N ASN A 83 -6.28 -0.53 29.55
CA ASN A 83 -7.37 0.17 30.25
C ASN A 83 -7.32 1.69 30.04
N THR A 84 -6.34 2.21 29.28
CA THR A 84 -6.24 3.60 28.89
C THR A 84 -7.03 3.84 27.60
N LYS A 85 -7.80 4.93 27.58
CA LYS A 85 -8.57 5.41 26.42
C LYS A 85 -7.70 5.71 25.18
N ASP A 86 -6.37 5.65 25.32
CA ASP A 86 -5.40 5.81 24.22
C ASP A 86 -5.37 4.63 23.24
N SER A 87 -5.95 3.46 23.57
CA SER A 87 -6.17 2.35 22.60
C SER A 87 -7.05 2.74 21.42
N MET A 88 -7.79 3.84 21.53
CA MET A 88 -8.66 4.34 20.47
C MET A 88 -7.89 5.14 19.40
N GLU A 89 -6.62 5.48 19.67
CA GLU A 89 -5.68 6.00 18.66
C GLU A 89 -4.98 4.82 17.97
N TYR A 90 -5.74 4.07 17.18
CA TYR A 90 -5.09 3.20 16.22
C TYR A 90 -4.41 4.07 15.15
N ASN A 91 -3.11 4.34 15.35
CA ASN A 91 -2.27 4.90 14.30
C ASN A 91 -2.17 3.84 13.20
N ASN A 92 -2.93 4.02 12.10
CA ASN A 92 -3.17 3.08 10.98
C ASN A 92 -1.96 2.34 10.35
N ARG A 93 -0.73 2.51 10.84
CA ARG A 93 0.47 1.93 10.24
C ARG A 93 0.87 0.61 10.92
N MET A 94 0.36 -0.51 10.41
CA MET A 94 0.93 -1.85 10.71
C MET A 94 2.21 -2.05 9.90
N ALA A 95 3.33 -1.52 10.39
CA ALA A 95 4.61 -1.67 9.72
C ALA A 95 5.76 -1.81 10.72
N PHE A 96 6.77 -2.59 10.35
CA PHE A 96 8.01 -2.73 11.11
C PHE A 96 9.11 -1.84 10.49
N PHE A 97 9.35 -0.68 11.10
CA PHE A 97 10.18 0.39 10.55
C PHE A 97 11.69 0.22 10.78
N ASP A 98 12.09 -0.68 11.67
CA ASP A 98 13.50 -0.86 12.05
C ASP A 98 14.36 -1.41 10.91
N LYS A 99 13.80 -2.34 10.10
CA LYS A 99 14.44 -2.80 8.86
C LYS A 99 13.40 -3.29 7.85
N TRP A 100 13.22 -2.54 6.77
CA TRP A 100 12.17 -2.79 5.78
C TRP A 100 12.30 -4.13 5.08
N ILE A 101 13.52 -4.53 4.69
CA ILE A 101 13.69 -5.82 4.01
C ILE A 101 13.33 -7.01 4.91
N ASP A 102 13.60 -6.91 6.22
CA ASP A 102 13.20 -7.95 7.19
C ASP A 102 11.66 -8.02 7.28
N TRP A 103 10.99 -6.85 7.28
CA TRP A 103 9.53 -6.77 7.23
C TRP A 103 8.95 -7.38 5.95
N TYR A 104 9.56 -7.09 4.80
CA TYR A 104 9.07 -7.54 3.50
C TYR A 104 9.23 -9.05 3.32
N ILE A 105 10.38 -9.62 3.69
CA ILE A 105 10.59 -11.08 3.66
C ILE A 105 9.62 -11.76 4.64
N TYR A 106 9.39 -11.18 5.83
CA TYR A 106 8.43 -11.72 6.79
C TYR A 106 7.01 -11.78 6.21
N LEU A 107 6.53 -10.68 5.63
CA LEU A 107 5.22 -10.62 4.98
C LEU A 107 5.11 -11.67 3.86
N ALA A 108 6.11 -11.73 2.97
CA ALA A 108 6.12 -12.67 1.86
C ALA A 108 6.14 -14.14 2.33
N GLU A 109 6.94 -14.47 3.34
CA GLU A 109 7.00 -15.81 3.94
C GLU A 109 5.64 -16.18 4.54
N VAL A 110 5.09 -15.34 5.42
CA VAL A 110 3.80 -15.58 6.09
C VAL A 110 2.65 -15.73 5.10
N CYS A 111 2.54 -14.85 4.11
CA CYS A 111 1.50 -14.93 3.07
C CYS A 111 1.62 -16.17 2.19
N SER A 112 2.82 -16.72 2.02
CA SER A 112 3.04 -17.90 1.19
C SER A 112 2.81 -19.23 1.92
N GLU A 113 2.85 -19.20 3.26
CA GLU A 113 2.68 -20.36 4.14
C GLU A 113 1.30 -20.40 4.79
N SER A 114 0.71 -19.24 5.03
CA SER A 114 -0.56 -19.10 5.73
C SER A 114 -1.43 -18.04 5.06
N GLY A 115 -2.75 -18.27 5.06
CA GLY A 115 -3.71 -17.27 4.59
C GLY A 115 -3.98 -16.14 5.59
N PHE A 116 -3.19 -16.03 6.66
CA PHE A 116 -3.42 -15.10 7.77
C PHE A 116 -2.10 -14.48 8.26
N GLY A 117 -2.16 -13.51 9.18
CA GLY A 117 -0.94 -13.05 9.88
C GLY A 117 -0.13 -11.96 9.18
N TYR A 118 -0.71 -11.27 8.19
CA TYR A 118 -0.09 -10.16 7.50
C TYR A 118 -0.97 -8.89 7.53
N ASP A 119 -0.37 -7.75 7.19
CA ASP A 119 -1.10 -6.50 6.93
C ASP A 119 -1.38 -6.39 5.43
N GLU A 120 -2.66 -6.26 5.05
CA GLU A 120 -3.09 -6.29 3.65
C GLU A 120 -2.55 -5.09 2.85
N ALA A 121 -2.50 -3.90 3.45
CA ALA A 121 -2.04 -2.69 2.77
C ALA A 121 -0.52 -2.74 2.52
N GLN A 122 0.27 -3.16 3.52
CA GLN A 122 1.70 -3.38 3.33
C GLN A 122 1.99 -4.54 2.37
N TRP A 123 1.18 -5.60 2.41
CA TRP A 123 1.33 -6.71 1.49
C TRP A 123 1.01 -6.31 0.05
N ALA A 124 -0.06 -5.55 -0.20
CA ALA A 124 -0.41 -5.06 -1.53
C ALA A 124 0.74 -4.27 -2.18
N ARG A 125 1.48 -3.52 -1.38
CA ARG A 125 2.64 -2.73 -1.84
C ARG A 125 3.84 -3.57 -2.24
N ILE A 126 4.08 -4.71 -1.58
CA ILE A 126 5.33 -5.48 -1.76
C ILE A 126 5.13 -6.79 -2.52
N LYS A 127 3.91 -7.33 -2.53
CA LYS A 127 3.54 -8.56 -3.26
C LYS A 127 4.02 -8.55 -4.71
N PRO A 128 3.80 -7.49 -5.51
CA PRO A 128 4.18 -7.50 -6.93
C PRO A 128 5.70 -7.63 -7.14
N PHE A 129 6.51 -7.07 -6.24
CA PHE A 129 7.97 -7.18 -6.31
C PHE A 129 8.41 -8.63 -6.12
N PHE A 130 7.92 -9.30 -5.06
CA PHE A 130 8.26 -10.70 -4.78
C PHE A 130 7.73 -11.64 -5.86
N MET A 131 6.53 -11.37 -6.39
CA MET A 131 5.98 -12.10 -7.52
C MET A 131 6.89 -12.00 -8.75
N LYS A 132 7.24 -10.79 -9.18
CA LYS A 132 8.05 -10.56 -10.38
C LYS A 132 9.47 -11.13 -10.25
N ILE A 133 10.13 -10.87 -9.12
CA ILE A 133 11.47 -11.42 -8.83
C ILE A 133 11.45 -12.95 -8.82
N GLY A 134 10.42 -13.53 -8.21
CA GLY A 134 10.27 -14.98 -8.12
C GLY A 134 9.96 -15.66 -9.44
N ALA A 135 9.10 -15.05 -10.26
CA ALA A 135 8.78 -15.53 -11.60
C ALA A 135 9.99 -15.48 -12.55
N SER A 136 10.85 -14.46 -12.38
CA SER A 136 12.05 -14.27 -13.20
C SER A 136 13.33 -14.72 -12.47
N LEU A 137 13.24 -15.64 -11.49
CA LEU A 137 14.37 -15.95 -10.59
C LEU A 137 15.63 -16.43 -11.32
N GLU A 138 15.48 -17.32 -12.31
CA GLU A 138 16.63 -17.82 -13.06
C GLU A 138 17.30 -16.72 -13.89
N LEU A 139 16.52 -15.77 -14.41
CA LEU A 139 17.04 -14.58 -15.06
C LEU A 139 17.81 -13.71 -14.05
N VAL A 140 17.21 -13.44 -12.88
CA VAL A 140 17.81 -12.63 -11.81
C VAL A 140 19.17 -13.18 -11.39
N LYS A 141 19.29 -14.50 -11.19
CA LYS A 141 20.56 -15.16 -10.80
C LYS A 141 21.69 -14.98 -11.82
N ASN A 142 21.35 -14.79 -13.09
CA ASN A 142 22.32 -14.62 -14.17
C ASN A 142 22.75 -13.15 -14.37
N ILE A 143 22.13 -12.19 -13.67
CA ILE A 143 22.52 -10.78 -13.74
C ILE A 143 23.83 -10.57 -12.97
N ALA A 144 24.84 -10.04 -13.65
CA ALA A 144 26.14 -9.79 -13.04
C ALA A 144 26.01 -8.78 -11.88
N GLY A 145 26.69 -9.03 -10.76
CA GLY A 145 26.69 -8.16 -9.58
C GLY A 145 25.44 -8.23 -8.67
N VAL A 146 24.39 -8.97 -9.06
CA VAL A 146 23.13 -9.04 -8.31
C VAL A 146 23.30 -9.56 -6.87
N GLU A 147 24.17 -10.56 -6.65
CA GLU A 147 24.38 -11.11 -5.32
C GLU A 147 24.96 -10.07 -4.36
N VAL A 148 25.91 -9.26 -4.84
CA VAL A 148 26.52 -8.20 -4.04
C VAL A 148 25.46 -7.16 -3.70
N ARG A 149 24.61 -6.79 -4.67
CA ARG A 149 23.51 -5.85 -4.45
C ARG A 149 22.51 -6.35 -3.40
N VAL A 150 22.09 -7.62 -3.50
CA VAL A 150 21.17 -8.24 -2.53
C VAL A 150 21.81 -8.35 -1.14
N LYS A 151 23.08 -8.79 -1.05
CA LYS A 151 23.81 -8.83 0.23
C LYS A 151 23.91 -7.44 0.86
N ASN A 152 24.19 -6.41 0.07
CA ASN A 152 24.22 -5.04 0.57
C ASN A 152 22.87 -4.60 1.15
N MET A 153 21.76 -4.84 0.46
CA MET A 153 20.40 -4.58 1.00
C MET A 153 20.14 -5.33 2.32
N LEU A 154 20.56 -6.59 2.40
CA LEU A 154 20.30 -7.43 3.57
C LEU A 154 21.15 -7.06 4.79
N TYR A 155 22.38 -6.59 4.60
CA TYR A 155 23.37 -6.41 5.67
C TYR A 155 23.80 -4.97 5.91
N SER A 156 23.50 -4.02 5.02
CA SER A 156 23.77 -2.61 5.27
C SER A 156 22.95 -2.08 6.45
N LYS A 157 23.43 -0.96 7.00
CA LYS A 157 22.69 -0.18 8.00
C LYS A 157 21.61 0.69 7.37
N ASP A 158 21.69 0.90 6.05
CA ASP A 158 20.75 1.74 5.32
C ASP A 158 19.44 0.99 5.11
N ASN A 159 18.32 1.67 5.34
CA ASN A 159 17.00 1.08 5.18
C ASN A 159 16.46 1.30 3.75
N ASN A 160 17.23 0.85 2.75
CA ASN A 160 17.04 1.17 1.32
C ASN A 160 16.31 0.09 0.50
N ALA A 161 15.57 -0.79 1.16
CA ALA A 161 14.92 -1.95 0.52
C ALA A 161 14.05 -1.56 -0.68
N ASP A 162 13.30 -0.46 -0.59
CA ASP A 162 12.43 0.01 -1.67
C ASP A 162 13.20 0.39 -2.95
N SER A 163 14.38 0.99 -2.80
CA SER A 163 15.25 1.36 -3.92
C SER A 163 15.86 0.13 -4.58
N VAL A 164 16.43 -0.77 -3.79
CA VAL A 164 17.06 -1.99 -4.33
C VAL A 164 16.04 -2.90 -4.98
N LEU A 165 14.85 -3.05 -4.41
CA LEU A 165 13.76 -3.80 -5.03
C LEU A 165 13.33 -3.15 -6.36
N PHE A 166 13.32 -1.83 -6.46
CA PHE A 166 13.01 -1.14 -7.71
C PHE A 166 14.09 -1.39 -8.78
N GLU A 167 15.36 -1.28 -8.43
CA GLU A 167 16.47 -1.59 -9.34
C GLU A 167 16.43 -3.04 -9.84
N LEU A 168 16.10 -4.01 -8.97
CA LEU A 168 15.92 -5.40 -9.36
C LEU A 168 14.80 -5.56 -10.39
N ILE A 169 13.68 -4.86 -10.22
CA ILE A 169 12.56 -4.91 -11.17
C ILE A 169 12.95 -4.28 -12.52
N VAL A 170 13.65 -3.15 -12.51
CA VAL A 170 14.19 -2.54 -13.74
C VAL A 170 15.16 -3.50 -14.42
N ALA A 171 16.11 -4.08 -13.69
CA ALA A 171 17.06 -5.05 -14.22
C ALA A 171 16.37 -6.26 -14.86
N ILE A 172 15.31 -6.78 -14.23
CA ILE A 172 14.47 -7.84 -14.81
C ILE A 172 13.83 -7.38 -16.12
N ALA A 173 13.23 -6.19 -16.16
CA ALA A 173 12.58 -5.67 -17.37
C ALA A 173 13.55 -5.57 -18.56
N TYR A 174 14.79 -5.13 -18.33
CA TYR A 174 15.81 -5.11 -19.39
C TYR A 174 16.24 -6.51 -19.81
N ALA A 175 16.49 -7.40 -18.84
CA ALA A 175 16.93 -8.76 -19.13
C ALA A 175 15.86 -9.57 -19.89
N GLU A 176 14.57 -9.36 -19.59
CA GLU A 176 13.44 -9.95 -20.33
C GLU A 176 13.38 -9.48 -21.80
N GLN A 177 13.91 -8.29 -22.09
CA GLN A 177 13.99 -7.71 -23.44
C GLN A 177 15.33 -7.98 -24.15
N GLY A 178 16.07 -8.99 -23.67
CA GLY A 178 17.30 -9.47 -24.29
C GLY A 178 18.53 -8.60 -24.07
N TRP A 179 18.48 -7.64 -23.14
CA TRP A 179 19.67 -6.93 -22.71
C TRP A 179 20.52 -7.81 -21.78
N GLN A 180 21.84 -7.77 -21.94
CA GLN A 180 22.77 -8.26 -20.93
C GLN A 180 22.87 -7.20 -19.83
N VAL A 181 22.55 -7.56 -18.59
CA VAL A 181 22.45 -6.61 -17.47
C VAL A 181 23.54 -6.87 -16.43
N GLU A 182 24.14 -5.80 -15.93
CA GLU A 182 25.13 -5.80 -14.87
C GLU A 182 24.83 -4.70 -13.85
N PHE A 183 24.82 -5.04 -12.56
CA PHE A 183 24.84 -4.06 -11.47
C PHE A 183 26.24 -3.46 -11.33
N ILE A 184 26.32 -2.14 -11.37
CA ILE A 184 27.60 -1.44 -11.19
C ILE A 184 27.95 -1.40 -9.70
N PRO A 185 29.15 -1.87 -9.29
CA PRO A 185 29.53 -1.84 -7.88
C PRO A 185 29.68 -0.42 -7.34
N GLU A 186 29.06 -0.13 -6.20
CA GLU A 186 29.29 1.12 -5.48
C GLU A 186 30.69 1.16 -4.86
N ILE A 187 31.45 2.23 -5.14
CA ILE A 187 32.76 2.46 -4.52
C ILE A 187 32.61 3.51 -3.42
N LYS A 188 32.80 3.11 -2.16
CA LYS A 188 32.76 4.04 -1.02
C LYS A 188 33.79 5.16 -1.19
N GLY A 189 33.32 6.42 -1.15
CA GLY A 189 34.17 7.60 -1.35
C GLY A 189 34.61 7.82 -2.79
N GLY A 190 34.16 6.98 -3.73
CA GLY A 190 34.37 7.15 -5.16
C GLY A 190 33.39 8.15 -5.78
N LYS A 191 33.53 8.37 -7.09
CA LYS A 191 32.52 9.09 -7.87
C LYS A 191 31.21 8.30 -7.86
N LYS A 192 30.09 9.01 -7.79
CA LYS A 192 28.78 8.36 -7.94
C LYS A 192 28.69 7.76 -9.35
N THR A 193 28.10 6.57 -9.44
CA THR A 193 27.97 5.80 -10.67
C THR A 193 26.50 5.46 -10.89
N PRO A 194 26.07 5.23 -12.14
CA PRO A 194 24.76 4.68 -12.42
C PRO A 194 24.55 3.33 -11.72
N ASP A 195 23.30 2.94 -11.54
CA ASP A 195 22.95 1.67 -10.89
C ASP A 195 23.27 0.44 -11.76
N LEU A 196 22.97 0.50 -13.08
CA LEU A 196 23.15 -0.62 -14.00
C LEU A 196 23.93 -0.23 -15.26
N LYS A 197 24.55 -1.23 -15.87
CA LYS A 197 25.02 -1.22 -17.25
C LYS A 197 24.26 -2.28 -18.03
N VAL A 198 23.78 -1.93 -19.22
CA VAL A 198 23.07 -2.85 -20.10
C VAL A 198 23.66 -2.85 -21.51
N VAL A 199 23.74 -4.03 -22.13
CA VAL A 199 24.33 -4.20 -23.46
C VAL A 199 23.43 -5.04 -24.36
N ARG A 200 23.17 -4.57 -25.59
CA ARG A 200 22.44 -5.33 -26.62
C ARG A 200 22.92 -4.97 -28.01
N GLY A 201 23.41 -5.96 -28.76
CA GLY A 201 23.83 -5.76 -30.15
C GLY A 201 24.95 -4.72 -30.34
N GLY A 202 25.83 -4.55 -29.33
CA GLY A 202 26.91 -3.55 -29.35
C GLY A 202 26.52 -2.18 -28.76
N GLU A 203 25.24 -1.90 -28.57
CA GLU A 203 24.76 -0.71 -27.86
C GLU A 203 24.99 -0.88 -26.35
N ILE A 204 25.57 0.14 -25.71
CA ILE A 204 25.83 0.18 -24.27
C ILE A 204 25.04 1.34 -23.68
N LEU A 205 24.16 1.04 -22.73
CA LEU A 205 23.44 2.05 -21.95
C LEU A 205 23.79 1.92 -20.48
N PHE A 206 23.86 3.05 -19.80
CA PHE A 206 23.86 3.13 -18.35
C PHE A 206 22.43 3.38 -17.88
N VAL A 207 22.00 2.71 -16.82
CA VAL A 207 20.64 2.86 -16.30
C VAL A 207 20.70 3.35 -14.87
N GLU A 208 20.01 4.45 -14.61
CA GLU A 208 19.94 5.09 -13.31
C GLU A 208 18.52 4.98 -12.75
N CYS A 209 18.41 4.41 -11.55
CA CYS A 209 17.14 4.13 -10.89
C CYS A 209 16.95 5.05 -9.68
N LYS A 210 15.80 5.70 -9.60
CA LYS A 210 15.42 6.51 -8.45
C LYS A 210 13.99 6.22 -8.05
N ARG A 211 13.74 6.18 -6.75
CA ARG A 211 12.40 5.95 -6.20
C ARG A 211 12.12 6.97 -5.10
N PHE A 212 10.94 7.59 -5.15
CA PHE A 212 10.48 8.42 -4.05
C PHE A 212 10.24 7.60 -2.79
N GLN A 213 10.48 8.23 -1.64
CA GLN A 213 10.07 7.67 -0.36
C GLN A 213 8.53 7.65 -0.25
N LYS A 214 8.03 6.67 0.52
CA LYS A 214 6.63 6.26 0.62
C LYS A 214 5.60 7.38 0.82
N VAL A 215 5.93 8.41 1.59
CA VAL A 215 5.03 9.53 1.91
C VAL A 215 5.88 10.82 1.96
N THR A 216 5.34 11.94 1.49
CA THR A 216 6.03 13.23 1.59
C THR A 216 5.99 13.75 3.02
N ASP A 217 7.01 14.52 3.43
CA ASP A 217 7.02 15.18 4.75
C ASP A 217 5.78 16.05 4.98
N TYR A 218 5.27 16.65 3.90
CA TYR A 218 4.03 17.43 3.94
C TYR A 218 2.80 16.56 4.27
N SER A 219 2.64 15.40 3.62
CA SER A 219 1.54 14.49 3.93
C SER A 219 1.61 13.95 5.36
N GLU A 220 2.82 13.77 5.92
CA GLU A 220 2.99 13.42 7.34
C GLU A 220 2.60 14.58 8.27
N ALA A 221 2.97 15.81 7.94
CA ALA A 221 2.60 16.99 8.70
C ALA A 221 1.07 17.21 8.67
N GLU A 222 0.44 17.05 7.51
CA GLU A 222 -1.02 17.16 7.34
C GLU A 222 -1.74 16.08 8.15
N ARG A 223 -1.27 14.82 8.10
CA ARG A 223 -1.78 13.74 8.94
C ARG A 223 -1.62 14.04 10.43
N SER A 224 -0.49 14.59 10.84
CA SER A 224 -0.23 14.93 12.24
C SER A 224 -1.18 16.01 12.74
N ALA A 225 -1.44 17.03 11.91
CA ALA A 225 -2.43 18.06 12.20
C ALA A 225 -3.86 17.49 12.26
N TRP A 226 -4.20 16.55 11.37
CA TRP A 226 -5.47 15.83 11.45
C TRP A 226 -5.62 15.05 12.77
N LEU A 227 -4.57 14.38 13.24
CA LEU A 227 -4.64 13.63 14.52
C LEU A 227 -4.95 14.54 15.71
N VAL A 228 -4.46 15.79 15.70
CA VAL A 228 -4.84 16.80 16.71
C VAL A 228 -6.35 17.07 16.68
N GLN A 229 -6.96 17.17 15.49
CA GLN A 229 -8.41 17.34 15.35
C GLN A 229 -9.17 16.07 15.80
N TRP A 230 -8.70 14.89 15.40
CA TRP A 230 -9.28 13.61 15.79
C TRP A 230 -9.33 13.42 17.30
N ASN A 231 -8.26 13.77 18.00
CA ASN A 231 -8.14 13.57 19.46
C ASN A 231 -9.14 14.43 20.25
N THR A 232 -9.62 15.52 19.65
CA THR A 232 -10.68 16.36 20.24
C THR A 232 -12.07 15.95 19.77
N LEU A 233 -12.21 15.46 18.53
CA LEU A 233 -13.47 14.98 17.95
C LEU A 233 -13.95 13.68 18.62
N LEU A 234 -13.06 12.71 18.78
CA LEU A 234 -13.41 11.37 19.23
C LEU A 234 -14.14 11.36 20.60
N PRO A 235 -13.70 12.09 21.65
CA PRO A 235 -14.44 12.18 22.90
C PRO A 235 -15.87 12.72 22.73
N GLU A 236 -16.08 13.67 21.83
CA GLU A 236 -17.41 14.23 21.56
C GLU A 236 -18.31 13.21 20.82
N MET A 237 -17.75 12.45 19.88
CA MET A 237 -18.46 11.34 19.22
C MET A 237 -18.87 10.26 20.23
N ILE A 238 -17.97 9.89 21.16
CA ILE A 238 -18.26 8.90 22.21
C ILE A 238 -19.38 9.40 23.13
N LYS A 239 -19.33 10.66 23.57
CA LYS A 239 -20.38 11.27 24.42
C LYS A 239 -21.73 11.30 23.73
N CYS A 240 -21.74 11.59 22.43
CA CYS A 240 -22.95 11.61 21.62
C CYS A 240 -23.59 10.22 21.52
N GLY A 241 -22.76 9.17 21.42
CA GLY A 241 -23.23 7.78 21.34
C GLY A 241 -23.98 7.44 20.05
N VAL A 242 -24.06 8.37 19.09
CA VAL A 242 -24.71 8.15 17.80
C VAL A 242 -23.69 7.60 16.80
N PRO A 243 -23.99 6.47 16.14
CA PRO A 243 -23.10 5.86 15.16
C PRO A 243 -23.09 6.67 13.85
N VAL A 244 -22.20 7.65 13.78
CA VAL A 244 -21.99 8.47 12.59
C VAL A 244 -20.56 8.33 12.05
N LEU A 245 -20.48 8.32 10.73
CA LEU A 245 -19.27 8.62 9.97
C LEU A 245 -19.23 10.14 9.77
N VAL A 246 -18.15 10.76 10.24
CA VAL A 246 -17.91 12.20 10.06
C VAL A 246 -17.05 12.37 8.81
N ASP A 247 -17.62 12.90 7.74
CA ASP A 247 -16.82 13.38 6.61
C ASP A 247 -16.31 14.79 6.92
N VAL A 248 -15.02 15.01 6.73
CA VAL A 248 -14.35 16.28 6.98
C VAL A 248 -13.62 16.71 5.72
N ASN A 249 -13.97 17.85 5.15
CA ASN A 249 -13.22 18.43 4.03
C ASN A 249 -12.61 19.78 4.46
N PHE A 250 -11.29 19.82 4.58
CA PHE A 250 -10.55 21.05 4.88
C PHE A 250 -10.33 21.88 3.60
N LYS A 251 -10.73 23.16 3.64
CA LYS A 251 -10.58 24.12 2.53
C LYS A 251 -9.33 24.97 2.64
N SER A 252 -8.64 24.91 3.77
CA SER A 252 -7.30 25.46 3.98
C SER A 252 -6.41 24.40 4.65
N GLU A 253 -5.10 24.63 4.68
CA GLU A 253 -4.14 23.64 5.18
C GLU A 253 -4.47 23.22 6.62
N VAL A 254 -4.46 21.90 6.90
CA VAL A 254 -4.97 21.33 8.16
C VAL A 254 -4.20 21.85 9.39
N HIS A 255 -2.91 22.14 9.24
CA HIS A 255 -2.07 22.64 10.33
C HIS A 255 -2.33 24.11 10.71
N LEU A 256 -3.06 24.86 9.86
CA LEU A 256 -3.47 26.23 10.15
C LEU A 256 -4.79 26.31 10.92
N GLN A 257 -5.48 25.17 11.09
CA GLN A 257 -6.78 25.13 11.75
C GLN A 257 -6.62 25.24 13.27
N GLU A 258 -7.57 25.92 13.92
CA GLU A 258 -7.67 25.92 15.37
C GLU A 258 -7.83 24.46 15.88
N PRO A 259 -7.02 24.01 16.86
CA PRO A 259 -7.22 22.71 17.49
C PRO A 259 -8.66 22.56 18.01
N GLY A 260 -9.36 21.50 17.58
CA GLY A 260 -10.73 21.25 18.00
C GLY A 260 -11.81 21.93 17.17
N LEU A 261 -11.45 22.61 16.07
CA LEU A 261 -12.40 23.12 15.09
C LEU A 261 -13.42 22.04 14.68
N VAL A 262 -12.95 20.84 14.31
CA VAL A 262 -13.84 19.76 13.84
C VAL A 262 -14.80 19.31 14.95
N ALA A 263 -14.33 19.23 16.20
CA ALA A 263 -15.17 18.90 17.35
C ALA A 263 -16.24 19.97 17.63
N LYS A 264 -15.88 21.26 17.48
CA LYS A 264 -16.81 22.39 17.60
C LYS A 264 -17.90 22.33 16.54
N LEU A 265 -17.53 22.09 15.28
CA LEU A 265 -18.48 21.93 14.19
C LEU A 265 -19.38 20.71 14.42
N PHE A 266 -18.81 19.59 14.88
CA PHE A 266 -19.57 18.39 15.23
C PHE A 266 -20.64 18.69 16.28
N ARG A 267 -20.30 19.36 17.39
CA ARG A 267 -21.30 19.78 18.39
C ARG A 267 -22.39 20.67 17.78
N SER A 268 -22.00 21.63 16.95
CA SER A 268 -22.94 22.54 16.30
C SER A 268 -23.92 21.80 15.38
N THR A 269 -23.50 20.73 14.68
CA THR A 269 -24.43 19.91 13.89
C THR A 269 -25.52 19.27 14.76
N LEU A 270 -25.16 18.79 15.95
CA LEU A 270 -26.08 18.16 16.88
C LEU A 270 -27.04 19.17 17.51
N GLU A 271 -26.52 20.31 17.98
CA GLU A 271 -27.29 21.40 18.59
C GLU A 271 -28.33 21.96 17.62
N ASN A 272 -27.91 22.21 16.37
CA ASN A 272 -28.78 22.76 15.32
C ASN A 272 -29.61 21.68 14.60
N LYS A 273 -29.42 20.40 14.93
CA LYS A 273 -30.09 19.24 14.29
C LYS A 273 -29.92 19.22 12.76
N VAL A 274 -28.76 19.65 12.28
CA VAL A 274 -28.37 19.61 10.87
C VAL A 274 -27.37 18.49 10.63
N ARG A 275 -27.27 17.98 9.41
CA ARG A 275 -26.27 16.96 9.05
C ARG A 275 -25.03 17.53 8.38
N TYR A 276 -25.09 18.79 7.99
CA TYR A 276 -24.05 19.46 7.21
C TYR A 276 -23.80 20.83 7.80
N ILE A 277 -22.53 21.16 7.99
CA ILE A 277 -22.08 22.52 8.25
C ILE A 277 -20.97 22.85 7.27
N ASN A 278 -21.06 24.04 6.70
CA ASN A 278 -20.08 24.61 5.80
C ASN A 278 -19.51 25.86 6.44
N THR A 279 -18.19 25.92 6.59
CA THR A 279 -17.47 27.14 6.93
C THR A 279 -16.41 27.44 5.87
N PRO A 280 -15.84 28.67 5.85
CA PRO A 280 -14.70 28.98 4.98
C PRO A 280 -13.51 28.04 5.18
N GLU A 281 -13.32 27.52 6.40
CA GLU A 281 -12.19 26.68 6.77
C GLU A 281 -12.43 25.19 6.49
N CYS A 282 -13.64 24.70 6.77
CA CYS A 282 -13.93 23.28 6.77
C CYS A 282 -15.42 22.99 6.50
N ASP A 283 -15.68 21.94 5.75
CA ASP A 283 -17.00 21.30 5.70
C ASP A 283 -17.01 20.08 6.60
N ILE A 284 -18.13 19.86 7.30
CA ILE A 284 -18.40 18.57 7.94
C ILE A 284 -19.75 18.02 7.51
N PHE A 285 -19.80 16.72 7.28
CA PHE A 285 -21.03 16.00 6.96
C PHE A 285 -21.18 14.75 7.82
N LEU A 286 -22.31 14.63 8.53
CA LEU A 286 -22.63 13.46 9.35
C LEU A 286 -23.43 12.45 8.56
N ARG A 287 -22.81 11.30 8.29
CA ARG A 287 -23.47 10.16 7.66
C ARG A 287 -23.82 9.09 8.69
N PRO A 288 -25.06 8.57 8.69
CA PRO A 288 -25.39 7.43 9.54
C PRO A 288 -24.63 6.18 9.06
N ILE A 289 -24.06 5.45 10.01
CA ILE A 289 -23.46 4.14 9.72
C ILE A 289 -24.59 3.10 9.65
N ASN A 290 -24.56 2.23 8.64
CA ASN A 290 -25.56 1.17 8.49
C ASN A 290 -25.26 -0.04 9.40
N TYR A 291 -25.53 0.11 10.69
CA TYR A 291 -25.35 -0.95 11.69
C TYR A 291 -26.11 -2.23 11.38
N PRO A 292 -27.38 -2.21 10.90
CA PRO A 292 -28.06 -3.44 10.50
C PRO A 292 -27.28 -4.26 9.47
N LYS A 293 -26.74 -3.61 8.43
CA LYS A 293 -25.89 -4.28 7.42
C LYS A 293 -24.58 -4.79 8.02
N MET A 294 -23.94 -4.00 8.88
CA MET A 294 -22.72 -4.43 9.59
C MET A 294 -22.98 -5.65 10.48
N TRP A 295 -24.05 -5.63 11.29
CA TRP A 295 -24.41 -6.75 12.16
C TRP A 295 -24.78 -8.00 11.37
N GLU A 296 -25.47 -7.85 10.24
CA GLU A 296 -25.71 -8.98 9.35
C GLU A 296 -24.40 -9.59 8.87
N HIS A 297 -23.43 -8.76 8.46
CA HIS A 297 -22.11 -9.22 8.02
C HIS A 297 -21.35 -9.93 9.17
N PHE A 298 -21.21 -9.29 10.33
CA PHE A 298 -20.49 -9.84 11.49
C PHE A 298 -21.19 -11.06 12.12
N SER A 299 -22.49 -11.28 11.85
CA SER A 299 -23.18 -12.51 12.26
C SER A 299 -22.71 -13.74 11.49
N LYS A 300 -22.10 -13.55 10.32
CA LYS A 300 -21.65 -14.60 9.40
C LYS A 300 -20.13 -14.66 9.28
N HIS A 301 -19.45 -13.52 9.38
CA HIS A 301 -18.03 -13.37 9.05
C HIS A 301 -17.26 -12.67 10.18
N ALA A 302 -15.97 -13.02 10.31
CA ALA A 302 -15.02 -12.21 11.05
C ALA A 302 -14.13 -11.48 10.04
N VAL A 303 -13.85 -10.21 10.30
CA VAL A 303 -13.18 -9.32 9.32
C VAL A 303 -11.79 -8.95 9.80
N LYS A 304 -10.79 -9.02 8.93
CA LYS A 304 -9.39 -8.68 9.25
C LYS A 304 -9.28 -7.26 9.78
N PHE A 305 -8.47 -7.06 10.83
CA PHE A 305 -8.13 -5.73 11.34
C PHE A 305 -6.63 -5.43 11.20
N PRO A 306 -6.27 -4.20 10.77
CA PRO A 306 -7.11 -3.30 9.96
C PRO A 306 -7.35 -3.90 8.55
N SER A 307 -8.38 -3.44 7.83
CA SER A 307 -8.60 -3.83 6.43
C SER A 307 -9.49 -2.84 5.68
N ALA A 308 -9.40 -2.86 4.35
CA ALA A 308 -10.32 -2.13 3.47
C ALA A 308 -11.78 -2.59 3.66
N GLN A 309 -11.98 -3.87 3.98
CA GLN A 309 -13.31 -4.43 4.24
C GLN A 309 -14.00 -3.76 5.45
N ILE A 310 -13.28 -3.48 6.53
CA ILE A 310 -13.84 -2.73 7.66
C ILE A 310 -14.26 -1.33 7.22
N ASN A 311 -13.40 -0.62 6.48
CA ASN A 311 -13.71 0.72 6.01
C ASN A 311 -14.93 0.74 5.08
N ALA A 312 -15.07 -0.23 4.17
CA ALA A 312 -16.21 -0.33 3.27
C ALA A 312 -17.52 -0.78 3.94
N LEU A 313 -17.45 -1.50 5.06
CA LEU A 313 -18.62 -1.79 5.89
C LEU A 313 -19.14 -0.54 6.61
N ILE A 314 -18.25 0.39 6.94
CA ILE A 314 -18.58 1.67 7.59
C ILE A 314 -19.01 2.72 6.56
N ASP A 315 -18.26 2.85 5.48
CA ASP A 315 -18.46 3.81 4.40
C ASP A 315 -18.87 3.08 3.10
N PRO A 316 -20.15 3.15 2.67
CA PRO A 316 -20.57 2.55 1.41
C PRO A 316 -19.97 3.24 0.16
N ARG A 317 -19.31 4.39 0.32
CA ARG A 317 -18.59 5.14 -0.72
C ARG A 317 -17.07 5.01 -0.54
N TRP A 318 -16.63 3.85 -0.06
CA TRP A 318 -15.22 3.57 0.15
C TRP A 318 -14.39 3.78 -1.12
N GLN A 319 -13.21 4.35 -0.95
CA GLN A 319 -12.22 4.55 -2.00
C GLN A 319 -10.85 4.15 -1.48
N ALA A 320 -10.01 3.57 -2.34
CA ALA A 320 -8.70 3.04 -1.95
C ALA A 320 -7.73 4.10 -1.40
N HIS A 321 -7.81 5.33 -1.90
CA HIS A 321 -6.96 6.46 -1.49
C HIS A 321 -7.59 7.35 -0.40
N ALA A 322 -8.82 7.04 0.06
CA ALA A 322 -9.47 7.86 1.07
C ALA A 322 -8.82 7.69 2.45
N SER A 323 -8.70 8.81 3.17
CA SER A 323 -8.08 8.81 4.50
C SER A 323 -9.13 8.58 5.59
N TYR A 324 -9.09 7.39 6.20
CA TYR A 324 -9.96 7.01 7.32
C TYR A 324 -9.21 7.05 8.64
N THR A 325 -9.86 7.52 9.70
CA THR A 325 -9.42 7.34 11.08
C THR A 325 -10.56 6.70 11.86
N LEU A 326 -10.23 5.68 12.65
CA LEU A 326 -11.20 4.75 13.19
C LEU A 326 -10.89 4.44 14.65
N ALA A 327 -11.93 4.46 15.47
CA ALA A 327 -11.95 3.86 16.79
C ALA A 327 -13.17 2.95 16.92
N MET A 328 -13.05 1.86 17.66
CA MET A 328 -14.14 0.89 17.83
C MET A 328 -14.13 0.24 19.21
N ASP A 329 -15.32 -0.01 19.75
CA ASP A 329 -15.52 -1.05 20.77
C ASP A 329 -15.87 -2.34 20.03
N ALA A 330 -14.88 -3.22 19.95
CA ALA A 330 -14.98 -4.47 19.21
C ALA A 330 -14.40 -5.63 20.00
N LYS A 331 -14.96 -6.81 19.76
CA LYS A 331 -14.39 -8.08 20.21
C LYS A 331 -13.55 -8.66 19.09
N PHE A 332 -12.29 -8.95 19.39
CA PHE A 332 -11.37 -9.58 18.45
C PHE A 332 -11.27 -11.09 18.67
N ARG A 333 -10.99 -11.80 17.58
CA ARG A 333 -10.53 -13.20 17.57
C ARG A 333 -9.19 -13.29 16.85
N ALA A 334 -8.33 -14.19 17.31
CA ALA A 334 -7.16 -14.65 16.56
C ALA A 334 -7.49 -15.93 15.79
N MET A 335 -6.92 -16.09 14.59
CA MET A 335 -6.95 -17.36 13.88
C MET A 335 -5.93 -18.35 14.47
N PRO A 336 -6.09 -19.66 14.27
CA PRO A 336 -5.16 -20.65 14.81
C PRO A 336 -3.70 -20.34 14.46
N LYS A 337 -2.78 -20.65 15.38
CA LYS A 337 -1.32 -20.49 15.22
C LYS A 337 -0.79 -19.05 15.09
N GLY A 338 -1.53 -18.03 15.52
CA GLY A 338 -0.98 -16.67 15.56
C GLY A 338 -1.63 -15.79 16.60
N ASP A 339 -0.82 -15.23 17.50
CA ASP A 339 -1.28 -14.34 18.58
C ASP A 339 -0.94 -12.86 18.33
N SER A 340 -0.32 -12.53 17.19
CA SER A 340 0.10 -11.17 16.87
C SER A 340 -1.06 -10.30 16.37
N ALA A 341 -0.84 -8.98 16.35
CA ALA A 341 -1.79 -7.99 15.85
C ALA A 341 -2.11 -8.22 14.37
N LEU A 342 -1.15 -8.78 13.62
CA LEU A 342 -1.31 -9.15 12.22
C LEU A 342 -2.27 -10.33 12.02
N ASN A 343 -2.65 -11.05 13.07
CA ASN A 343 -3.60 -12.16 13.01
C ASN A 343 -4.92 -11.87 13.74
N ARG A 344 -5.32 -10.60 13.83
CA ARG A 344 -6.55 -10.17 14.51
C ARG A 344 -7.69 -9.92 13.53
N PHE A 345 -8.86 -10.42 13.90
CA PHE A 345 -10.11 -10.27 13.17
C PHE A 345 -11.19 -9.76 14.12
N VAL A 346 -11.97 -8.79 13.67
CA VAL A 346 -13.15 -8.30 14.36
C VAL A 346 -14.25 -9.35 14.24
N GLU A 347 -14.70 -9.86 15.38
CA GLU A 347 -15.82 -10.82 15.47
C GLU A 347 -17.13 -10.08 15.78
N ILE A 348 -17.09 -9.07 16.65
CA ILE A 348 -18.28 -8.33 17.07
C ILE A 348 -17.92 -6.85 17.15
N ILE A 349 -18.80 -5.99 16.64
CA ILE A 349 -18.74 -4.54 16.81
C ILE A 349 -19.90 -4.09 17.69
N ARG A 350 -19.57 -3.44 18.82
CA ARG A 350 -20.54 -2.78 19.69
C ARG A 350 -20.72 -1.31 19.31
N ALA A 351 -19.62 -0.61 19.09
CA ALA A 351 -19.61 0.77 18.64
C ALA A 351 -18.43 1.04 17.69
N VAL A 352 -18.63 1.96 16.75
CA VAL A 352 -17.65 2.45 15.78
C VAL A 352 -17.79 3.95 15.70
N PHE A 353 -16.64 4.62 15.76
CA PHE A 353 -16.45 6.04 15.55
C PHE A 353 -15.45 6.17 14.41
N CYS A 354 -15.90 6.77 13.31
CA CYS A 354 -15.06 6.89 12.12
C CYS A 354 -15.15 8.31 11.58
N ALA A 355 -14.02 8.82 11.14
CA ALA A 355 -13.93 10.01 10.33
C ALA A 355 -13.22 9.70 9.02
N ARG A 356 -13.79 10.18 7.92
CA ARG A 356 -13.16 10.25 6.62
C ARG A 356 -12.77 11.70 6.39
N TRP A 357 -11.51 11.95 6.04
CA TRP A 357 -11.03 13.31 5.88
C TRP A 357 -10.23 13.50 4.61
N GLU A 358 -10.28 14.71 4.09
CA GLU A 358 -9.44 15.17 3.00
C GLU A 358 -9.17 16.68 3.13
N CYS A 359 -8.17 17.16 2.41
CA CYS A 359 -7.89 18.59 2.28
C CYS A 359 -7.88 18.94 0.79
N THR A 360 -8.84 19.76 0.37
CA THR A 360 -9.02 20.23 -1.01
C THR A 360 -8.44 21.62 -1.23
N ALA A 361 -7.67 22.16 -0.27
CA ALA A 361 -6.97 23.43 -0.45
C ALA A 361 -5.97 23.32 -1.60
N GLU A 362 -5.95 24.30 -2.51
CA GLU A 362 -5.05 24.30 -3.67
C GLU A 362 -3.58 24.16 -3.25
N ILE A 363 -3.17 24.83 -2.18
CA ILE A 363 -1.81 24.75 -1.63
C ILE A 363 -1.48 23.33 -1.14
N SER A 364 -2.45 22.64 -0.51
CA SER A 364 -2.26 21.26 -0.05
C SER A 364 -2.15 20.30 -1.22
N ILE A 365 -3.01 20.45 -2.24
CA ILE A 365 -2.94 19.68 -3.49
C ILE A 365 -1.58 19.88 -4.15
N ASP A 366 -1.14 21.12 -4.29
CA ASP A 366 0.12 21.48 -4.93
C ASP A 366 1.34 20.86 -4.22
N LYS A 367 1.40 20.95 -2.88
CA LYS A 367 2.47 20.39 -2.05
C LYS A 367 2.49 18.86 -2.03
N LYS A 368 1.31 18.20 -2.07
CA LYS A 368 1.21 16.73 -2.21
C LYS A 368 1.56 16.24 -3.61
N ALA A 369 1.28 17.04 -4.63
CA ALA A 369 1.63 16.83 -6.03
C ALA A 369 3.11 17.19 -6.30
N ARG A 370 4.04 16.61 -5.54
CA ARG A 370 5.48 16.82 -5.71
C ARG A 370 5.94 16.28 -7.07
N ASP A 371 6.68 17.08 -7.82
CA ASP A 371 7.35 16.66 -9.06
C ASP A 371 8.56 15.75 -8.78
N VAL A 372 9.28 15.35 -9.85
CA VAL A 372 10.45 14.47 -9.77
C VAL A 372 11.79 15.20 -9.79
N ARG A 373 11.83 16.54 -9.67
CA ARG A 373 13.04 17.36 -9.92
C ARG A 373 14.25 16.89 -9.12
N THR A 374 14.08 16.73 -7.80
CA THR A 374 15.18 16.31 -6.92
C THR A 374 15.77 14.94 -7.30
N LEU A 375 14.94 14.02 -7.84
CA LEU A 375 15.40 12.71 -8.28
C LEU A 375 16.06 12.80 -9.65
N LEU A 376 15.51 13.62 -10.55
CA LEU A 376 16.06 13.87 -11.87
C LEU A 376 17.45 14.53 -11.77
N ASP A 377 17.61 15.56 -10.95
CA ASP A 377 18.90 16.22 -10.69
C ASP A 377 19.96 15.21 -10.24
N LYS A 378 19.61 14.35 -9.27
CA LYS A 378 20.51 13.30 -8.76
C LYS A 378 20.83 12.25 -9.81
N ALA A 379 19.88 11.92 -10.68
CA ALA A 379 20.09 10.93 -11.73
C ALA A 379 21.03 11.47 -12.81
N VAL A 380 20.84 12.72 -13.23
CA VAL A 380 21.71 13.40 -14.21
C VAL A 380 23.12 13.62 -13.66
N GLU A 381 23.26 13.94 -12.37
CA GLU A 381 24.57 14.03 -11.69
C GLU A 381 25.34 12.70 -11.76
N GLN A 382 24.62 11.57 -11.71
CA GLN A 382 25.18 10.21 -11.73
C GLN A 382 25.42 9.67 -13.14
N ALA A 383 24.87 10.31 -14.16
CA ALA A 383 25.12 9.95 -15.56
C ALA A 383 26.61 10.13 -15.91
N PRO A 384 27.27 9.15 -16.55
CA PRO A 384 28.64 9.30 -17.04
C PRO A 384 28.73 10.43 -18.09
N ALA A 385 29.91 11.03 -18.22
CA ALA A 385 30.15 12.07 -19.21
C ALA A 385 30.30 11.51 -20.63
N ASP A 386 30.75 10.26 -20.74
CA ASP A 386 31.08 9.54 -21.96
C ASP A 386 30.14 8.36 -22.23
N GLY A 387 28.98 8.32 -21.56
CA GLY A 387 28.04 7.21 -21.66
C GLY A 387 26.59 7.66 -21.78
N ARG A 388 25.86 6.96 -22.64
CA ARG A 388 24.42 7.17 -22.85
C ARG A 388 23.63 6.61 -21.68
N THR A 389 22.73 7.41 -21.11
CA THR A 389 22.04 7.10 -19.84
C THR A 389 20.53 7.05 -20.00
N VAL A 390 19.90 6.00 -19.49
CA VAL A 390 18.45 5.89 -19.32
C VAL A 390 18.10 6.09 -17.86
N ILE A 391 17.09 6.91 -17.58
CA ILE A 391 16.68 7.23 -16.21
C ILE A 391 15.31 6.61 -15.93
N HIS A 392 15.20 5.83 -14.86
CA HIS A 392 13.93 5.32 -14.33
C HIS A 392 13.63 5.98 -12.99
N ILE A 393 12.48 6.64 -12.88
CA ILE A 393 11.99 7.26 -11.66
C ILE A 393 10.66 6.61 -11.28
N ALA A 394 10.54 6.08 -10.06
CA ALA A 394 9.30 5.52 -9.54
C ALA A 394 8.73 6.29 -8.36
N TYR A 395 7.39 6.35 -8.28
CA TYR A 395 6.67 6.99 -7.18
C TYR A 395 5.31 6.36 -6.94
N GLU A 396 4.80 6.50 -5.71
CA GLU A 396 3.51 5.94 -5.30
C GLU A 396 2.39 6.97 -5.44
N THR A 397 1.26 6.54 -5.99
CA THR A 397 0.06 7.35 -6.21
C THR A 397 -0.99 7.03 -5.14
N LEU A 398 -0.86 7.69 -3.98
CA LEU A 398 -1.64 7.36 -2.77
C LEU A 398 -2.72 8.38 -2.43
N HIS A 399 -2.80 9.52 -3.13
CA HIS A 399 -3.66 10.64 -2.72
C HIS A 399 -4.88 10.86 -3.61
N GLY A 400 -5.10 9.99 -4.59
CA GLY A 400 -6.27 10.02 -5.47
C GLY A 400 -6.17 10.99 -6.65
N PRO A 401 -7.13 10.93 -7.59
CA PRO A 401 -6.98 11.50 -8.92
C PRO A 401 -6.67 13.00 -8.97
N ASN A 402 -7.31 13.80 -8.12
CA ASN A 402 -7.13 15.26 -8.12
C ASN A 402 -5.66 15.68 -7.91
N ILE A 403 -4.93 14.96 -7.07
CA ILE A 403 -3.51 15.23 -6.80
C ILE A 403 -2.63 14.63 -7.90
N GLU A 404 -2.97 13.43 -8.37
CA GLU A 404 -2.16 12.76 -9.40
C GLU A 404 -2.22 13.45 -10.77
N PHE A 405 -3.35 14.08 -11.14
CA PHE A 405 -3.42 14.94 -12.34
C PHE A 405 -2.47 16.15 -12.25
N VAL A 406 -2.43 16.83 -11.10
CA VAL A 406 -1.53 17.97 -10.89
C VAL A 406 -0.08 17.52 -10.89
N ARG A 407 0.22 16.39 -10.26
CA ARG A 407 1.57 15.80 -10.21
C ARG A 407 2.06 15.44 -11.62
N ASP A 408 1.22 14.77 -12.40
CA ASP A 408 1.55 14.36 -13.76
C ASP A 408 1.83 15.56 -14.67
N ARG A 409 1.01 16.61 -14.58
CA ARG A 409 1.26 17.88 -15.30
C ARG A 409 2.61 18.48 -14.91
N LYS A 410 2.90 18.59 -13.60
CA LYS A 410 4.18 19.13 -13.12
C LYS A 410 5.38 18.31 -13.58
N ILE A 411 5.28 16.98 -13.57
CA ILE A 411 6.34 16.09 -14.07
C ILE A 411 6.56 16.32 -15.56
N PHE A 412 5.49 16.42 -16.36
CA PHE A 412 5.59 16.68 -17.79
C PHE A 412 6.29 18.02 -18.08
N GLU A 413 5.79 19.11 -17.50
CA GLU A 413 6.35 20.45 -17.67
C GLU A 413 7.83 20.50 -17.25
N LEU A 414 8.15 19.88 -16.09
CA LEU A 414 9.51 19.77 -15.57
C LEU A 414 10.44 19.07 -16.54
N VAL A 415 10.08 17.86 -17.00
CA VAL A 415 10.98 17.04 -17.80
C VAL A 415 11.17 17.63 -19.19
N GLU A 416 10.12 18.19 -19.78
CA GLU A 416 10.18 18.87 -21.07
C GLU A 416 11.11 20.07 -21.05
N SER A 417 11.07 20.89 -19.99
CA SER A 417 11.92 22.07 -19.85
C SER A 417 13.27 21.80 -19.16
N TYR A 418 13.63 20.54 -18.90
CA TYR A 418 14.83 20.21 -18.14
C TYR A 418 16.10 20.31 -19.00
N GLU A 419 17.13 21.00 -18.51
CA GLU A 419 18.43 21.11 -19.18
C GLU A 419 19.40 20.04 -18.67
N PHE A 420 19.83 19.14 -19.56
CA PHE A 420 20.72 18.02 -19.23
C PHE A 420 22.21 18.36 -19.34
N GLY A 421 22.54 19.58 -19.76
CA GLY A 421 23.91 20.00 -20.02
C GLY A 421 24.59 19.11 -21.07
N GLU A 422 25.81 18.68 -20.78
CA GLU A 422 26.62 17.83 -21.68
C GLU A 422 26.30 16.32 -21.56
N LYS A 423 25.36 15.92 -20.69
CA LYS A 423 25.05 14.50 -20.46
C LYS A 423 24.17 13.94 -21.58
N ASP A 424 24.55 12.78 -22.12
CA ASP A 424 23.70 12.04 -23.07
C ASP A 424 22.63 11.24 -22.32
N VAL A 425 21.48 11.87 -22.08
CA VAL A 425 20.29 11.18 -21.59
C VAL A 425 19.48 10.66 -22.78
N ALA A 426 19.32 9.33 -22.86
CA ALA A 426 18.63 8.61 -23.91
C ALA A 426 17.11 8.75 -23.84
N CYS A 427 16.56 8.41 -22.69
CA CYS A 427 15.14 8.54 -22.40
C CYS A 427 14.94 8.49 -20.88
N ILE A 428 13.77 8.96 -20.45
CA ILE A 428 13.38 8.99 -19.05
C ILE A 428 12.05 8.28 -18.91
N PHE A 429 11.95 7.38 -17.95
CA PHE A 429 10.72 6.69 -17.56
C PHE A 429 10.29 7.14 -16.17
N CYS A 430 9.01 7.48 -16.02
CA CYS A 430 8.36 7.84 -14.78
C CYS A 430 7.25 6.83 -14.50
N HIS A 431 7.48 5.96 -13.52
CA HIS A 431 6.60 4.87 -13.12
C HIS A 431 5.75 5.31 -11.91
N ALA A 432 4.47 5.55 -12.16
CA ALA A 432 3.48 5.83 -11.14
C ALA A 432 2.82 4.52 -10.69
N ILE A 433 2.94 4.16 -9.42
CA ILE A 433 2.56 2.85 -8.89
C ILE A 433 1.48 3.00 -7.81
N GLN A 434 0.31 2.36 -8.01
CA GLN A 434 -0.81 2.35 -7.07
C GLN A 434 -1.07 0.94 -6.52
N PRO A 435 -0.51 0.57 -5.36
CA PRO A 435 -0.90 -0.66 -4.69
C PRO A 435 -2.25 -0.46 -3.98
N SER A 436 -3.21 -1.35 -4.21
CA SER A 436 -4.54 -1.31 -3.60
C SER A 436 -4.92 -2.66 -2.98
N SER A 437 -5.52 -2.62 -1.79
CA SER A 437 -6.23 -3.75 -1.19
C SER A 437 -7.71 -3.42 -1.18
N HIS A 438 -8.52 -4.27 -1.81
CA HIS A 438 -9.96 -4.07 -1.97
C HIS A 438 -10.77 -4.80 -0.88
N PRO A 439 -12.01 -4.35 -0.59
CA PRO A 439 -12.86 -4.93 0.45
C PRO A 439 -13.22 -6.42 0.30
N ASP A 440 -13.05 -6.96 -0.90
CA ASP A 440 -13.27 -8.38 -1.24
C ASP A 440 -12.01 -9.24 -1.08
N GLY A 441 -10.88 -8.63 -0.67
CA GLY A 441 -9.59 -9.30 -0.51
C GLY A 441 -8.76 -9.33 -1.78
N VAL A 442 -9.23 -8.75 -2.89
CA VAL A 442 -8.43 -8.60 -4.11
C VAL A 442 -7.33 -7.58 -3.86
N ILE A 443 -6.10 -7.96 -4.22
CA ILE A 443 -4.96 -7.07 -4.24
C ILE A 443 -4.67 -6.71 -5.69
N GLU A 444 -4.60 -5.42 -5.96
CA GLU A 444 -4.33 -4.86 -7.27
C GLU A 444 -3.07 -3.99 -7.22
N LEU A 445 -2.31 -4.00 -8.31
CA LEU A 445 -1.26 -3.02 -8.57
C LEU A 445 -1.54 -2.38 -9.92
N ALA A 446 -1.84 -1.08 -9.91
CA ALA A 446 -1.87 -0.31 -11.15
C ALA A 446 -0.51 0.36 -11.36
N GLU A 447 -0.01 0.33 -12.60
CA GLU A 447 1.19 1.04 -13.02
C GLU A 447 0.84 1.92 -14.22
N THR A 448 1.23 3.19 -14.17
CA THR A 448 1.29 4.06 -15.36
C THR A 448 2.75 4.42 -15.59
N THR A 449 3.27 4.11 -16.77
CA THR A 449 4.57 4.62 -17.22
C THR A 449 4.39 5.82 -18.13
N ARG A 450 4.93 6.97 -17.74
CA ARG A 450 5.16 8.09 -18.65
C ARG A 450 6.61 8.09 -19.10
N PHE A 451 6.86 8.24 -20.39
CA PHE A 451 8.22 8.25 -20.92
C PHE A 451 8.49 9.49 -21.78
N PHE A 452 9.76 9.88 -21.82
CA PHE A 452 10.25 11.07 -22.52
C PHE A 452 11.44 10.66 -23.39
N ASN A 453 11.24 10.68 -24.70
CA ASN A 453 12.28 10.37 -25.67
C ASN A 453 13.27 11.52 -25.78
N ARG A 454 14.56 11.19 -25.84
CA ARG A 454 15.65 12.15 -26.07
C ARG A 454 16.53 11.62 -27.20
N SER A 455 17.75 11.16 -26.91
CA SER A 455 18.62 10.60 -27.95
C SER A 455 18.21 9.20 -28.42
N LEU A 456 17.36 8.48 -27.66
CA LEU A 456 16.76 7.20 -28.06
C LEU A 456 15.25 7.16 -27.79
N ASN A 457 14.57 6.29 -28.53
CA ASN A 457 13.15 6.00 -28.33
C ASN A 457 12.96 4.99 -27.18
N ALA A 458 12.04 5.27 -26.26
CA ALA A 458 11.64 4.38 -25.17
C ALA A 458 11.22 2.98 -25.66
N ASP A 459 10.53 2.88 -26.79
CA ASP A 459 10.12 1.60 -27.39
C ASP A 459 11.31 0.79 -27.93
N TYR A 460 12.40 1.45 -28.31
CA TYR A 460 13.65 0.74 -28.60
C TYR A 460 14.25 0.15 -27.32
N VAL A 461 14.25 0.91 -26.22
CA VAL A 461 14.86 0.49 -24.95
C VAL A 461 14.08 -0.65 -24.31
N LEU A 462 12.77 -0.46 -24.10
CA LEU A 462 11.83 -1.43 -23.56
C LEU A 462 10.63 -1.54 -24.51
N PRO A 463 10.63 -2.47 -25.48
CA PRO A 463 9.56 -2.56 -26.47
C PRO A 463 8.22 -3.02 -25.87
N GLY A 464 7.12 -2.58 -26.48
CA GLY A 464 5.77 -3.01 -26.12
C GLY A 464 5.04 -2.03 -25.21
N ASN A 465 5.05 -2.25 -23.89
CA ASN A 465 4.22 -1.48 -22.95
C ASN A 465 4.99 -0.64 -21.92
N GLN A 466 6.32 -0.77 -21.83
CA GLN A 466 7.18 -0.02 -20.88
C GLN A 466 6.76 -0.12 -19.40
N LEU A 467 5.87 -1.06 -19.04
CA LEU A 467 5.42 -1.32 -17.68
C LEU A 467 6.33 -2.38 -17.03
N LEU A 468 6.74 -2.14 -15.80
CA LEU A 468 7.66 -2.98 -15.06
C LEU A 468 7.00 -4.22 -14.42
N PHE A 469 5.72 -4.12 -14.06
CA PHE A 469 5.00 -5.16 -13.33
C PHE A 469 4.08 -6.01 -14.21
N THR A 470 4.22 -5.94 -15.54
CA THR A 470 3.43 -6.76 -16.47
C THR A 470 3.61 -8.25 -16.15
N CYS A 471 2.49 -8.94 -15.94
CA CYS A 471 2.42 -10.39 -15.76
C CYS A 471 1.23 -10.99 -16.53
N HIS A 472 1.11 -12.32 -16.55
CA HIS A 472 0.00 -12.99 -17.22
C HIS A 472 -1.34 -12.55 -16.62
N GLY A 473 -2.26 -12.06 -17.48
CA GLY A 473 -3.56 -11.54 -17.06
C GLY A 473 -3.57 -10.05 -16.70
N ALA A 474 -2.44 -9.33 -16.82
CA ALA A 474 -2.44 -7.88 -16.66
C ALA A 474 -3.25 -7.20 -17.77
N GLU A 475 -4.16 -6.30 -17.37
CA GLU A 475 -4.88 -5.43 -18.29
C GLU A 475 -3.98 -4.26 -18.69
N ILE A 476 -3.75 -4.10 -20.00
CA ILE A 476 -2.87 -3.06 -20.54
C ILE A 476 -3.71 -2.12 -21.39
N SER A 477 -3.67 -0.83 -21.04
CA SER A 477 -4.26 0.26 -21.80
C SER A 477 -3.19 1.25 -22.22
N PHE A 478 -3.23 1.72 -23.46
CA PHE A 478 -2.36 2.77 -23.97
C PHE A 478 -3.08 4.12 -23.96
N ASN A 479 -2.33 5.21 -23.76
CA ASN A 479 -2.86 6.58 -23.70
C ASN A 479 -3.94 6.80 -22.63
N ASP A 480 -3.89 6.02 -21.56
CA ASP A 480 -4.74 6.16 -20.37
C ASP A 480 -3.86 6.05 -19.12
N THR A 481 -4.35 6.56 -18.01
CA THR A 481 -3.65 6.53 -16.73
C THR A 481 -4.56 5.92 -15.67
N HIS A 482 -4.00 5.20 -14.70
CA HIS A 482 -4.83 4.60 -13.65
C HIS A 482 -5.63 5.63 -12.85
N TRP A 483 -5.10 6.85 -12.64
CA TRP A 483 -5.87 7.91 -11.97
C TRP A 483 -7.01 8.47 -12.85
N MET A 484 -6.90 8.42 -14.18
CA MET A 484 -8.00 8.74 -15.09
C MET A 484 -9.09 7.67 -15.03
N GLN A 485 -8.70 6.40 -14.95
CA GLN A 485 -9.63 5.29 -14.75
C GLN A 485 -10.36 5.40 -13.40
N ASP A 486 -9.64 5.75 -12.33
CA ASP A 486 -10.22 6.01 -11.02
C ASP A 486 -11.19 7.19 -11.05
N ALA A 487 -10.84 8.29 -11.73
CA ALA A 487 -11.72 9.45 -11.89
C ALA A 487 -13.02 9.09 -12.62
N LYS A 488 -12.96 8.29 -13.70
CA LYS A 488 -14.15 7.80 -14.42
C LYS A 488 -15.07 6.98 -13.50
N LYS A 489 -14.50 6.06 -12.73
CA LYS A 489 -15.24 5.26 -11.74
C LYS A 489 -15.95 6.13 -10.69
N MET A 490 -15.34 7.24 -10.27
CA MET A 490 -15.99 8.15 -9.32
C MET A 490 -17.24 8.83 -9.88
N VAL A 491 -17.22 9.23 -11.16
CA VAL A 491 -18.36 9.90 -11.82
C VAL A 491 -19.51 8.93 -12.07
N GLU A 492 -19.21 7.66 -12.36
CA GLU A 492 -20.24 6.63 -12.54
C GLU A 492 -21.00 6.29 -11.23
N TRP A 493 -20.43 6.64 -10.08
CA TRP A 493 -20.97 6.32 -8.74
C TRP A 493 -21.57 7.54 -8.01
N SER A 494 -21.42 8.75 -8.59
CA SER A 494 -22.03 10.00 -8.14
C SER A 494 -23.37 10.22 -8.80
#